data_AF-A0A0G0ETH0-F1
#
_entry.id   AF-A0A0G0ETH0-F1
#
_cell.length_a   1.000
_cell.length_b   1.000
_cell.length_c   1.000
_cell.angle_alpha   90.00
_cell.angle_beta   90.00
_cell.angle_gamma   90.00
#
_symmetry.space_group_name_H-M   'P 1'
#
loop_
_entity.id
_entity.type
_entity.pdbx_description
1 polymer ?
#
loop_
_entity_poly.entity_id
_entity_poly.type
_entity_poly.pdbx_seq_one_letter_code
_entity_poly.pdbx_strand_id
1 'polypeptide(L)'
;MGIMNKLENFFIKLGEKGAGLSVWTLGFLGMIFFRCFTEQFLALAKPLAPYEVVVEYIHNFYFFSLAILLIWLFLSAILKENPQKLSGVLIYSLLFLTFPPLIDMIKTGGEAYWSFYLFSAPRDLLWQYATVFGHLPSAIVYFGTKIIFVATVAVLFFLVWFRTKNFLKSIFTAFAVYSILFFLGAFPSFFYYLYNFIFGTKKFLDIKAFEIFEFFGSLDKMAGIDFQNIKYAVAYRLDFIYYIALVSLLAILFYWMDKKKFIAVVKNFRYPQLFYHSGLLFIGLAVGAWNYQQNFKLDLFSLLAVAVLFISVWLAWKASVVVNDLNDFAIDAISNPERPLQQGIFSREEYANFGWACFILSILGGISIGFPFAVLLITYQVVAWVYSAQPFRLKKFPLIATFISSFALLLILFLGYILMSDNQTFHTLSPRIIFLMLIVGTISLSIKDFKDIAGDKKDNIWTIPVIFGEKKARLIVASGIFISFIASVFFLNELKLFWWAMFLGGLAFLSVASLKIKPRLIFWPVLGIIFVYGLVMVKILFF
;
A
#
# COMPACT_ATOMS: atom_id res chain seq x y z
N MET A 1 -15.24 -13.37 47.34
CA MET A 1 -14.17 -13.25 46.33
C MET A 1 -13.78 -11.78 46.24
N GLY A 2 -12.58 -11.40 46.68
CA GLY A 2 -12.14 -9.99 46.76
C GLY A 2 -12.04 -9.31 45.40
N ILE A 3 -12.08 -7.98 45.37
CA ILE A 3 -11.99 -7.14 44.15
C ILE A 3 -10.76 -7.50 43.31
N MET A 4 -9.63 -7.78 43.96
CA MET A 4 -8.38 -8.16 43.30
C MET A 4 -8.49 -9.49 42.54
N ASN A 5 -9.19 -10.49 43.08
CA ASN A 5 -9.43 -11.77 42.39
C ASN A 5 -10.40 -11.60 41.20
N LYS A 6 -11.36 -10.66 41.29
CA LYS A 6 -12.24 -10.35 40.16
C LYS A 6 -11.49 -9.65 39.03
N LEU A 7 -10.60 -8.70 39.36
CA LEU A 7 -9.75 -8.00 38.38
C LEU A 7 -8.75 -8.95 37.71
N GLU A 8 -8.10 -9.82 38.49
CA GLU A 8 -7.21 -10.83 37.95
C GLU A 8 -7.94 -11.76 36.97
N ASN A 9 -9.11 -12.28 37.36
CA ASN A 9 -9.93 -13.09 36.47
C ASN A 9 -10.37 -12.34 35.21
N PHE A 10 -10.66 -11.03 35.30
CA PHE A 10 -10.99 -10.21 34.14
C PHE A 10 -9.81 -10.08 33.17
N PHE A 11 -8.61 -9.78 33.65
CA PHE A 11 -7.41 -9.63 32.81
C PHE A 11 -6.90 -10.96 32.22
N ILE A 12 -7.06 -12.06 32.94
CA ILE A 12 -6.75 -13.41 32.44
C ILE A 12 -7.75 -13.79 31.34
N LYS A 13 -9.05 -13.56 31.56
CA LYS A 13 -10.10 -13.83 30.56
C LYS A 13 -10.03 -12.91 29.35
N LEU A 14 -9.53 -11.68 29.51
CA LEU A 14 -9.23 -10.78 28.39
C LEU A 14 -8.18 -11.44 27.49
N GLY A 15 -8.61 -11.98 26.35
CA GLY A 15 -7.73 -12.67 25.38
C GLY A 15 -7.83 -14.20 25.35
N GLU A 16 -8.70 -14.84 26.16
CA GLU A 16 -8.98 -16.28 26.03
C GLU A 16 -9.68 -16.62 24.69
N LYS A 17 -10.41 -15.66 24.13
CA LYS A 17 -10.95 -15.71 22.77
C LYS A 17 -10.34 -14.58 21.94
N GLY A 18 -9.52 -14.94 20.95
CA GLY A 18 -9.10 -13.99 19.93
C GLY A 18 -10.31 -13.48 19.15
N ALA A 19 -10.28 -12.22 18.74
CA ALA A 19 -11.30 -11.69 17.85
C ALA A 19 -10.97 -12.04 16.39
N GLY A 20 -11.99 -12.41 15.61
CA GLY A 20 -11.83 -12.65 14.18
C GLY A 20 -11.46 -11.36 13.44
N LEU A 21 -10.87 -11.50 12.25
CA LEU A 21 -10.43 -10.36 11.42
C LEU A 21 -11.57 -9.38 11.11
N SER A 22 -12.77 -9.88 10.83
CA SER A 22 -13.95 -9.06 10.53
C SER A 22 -14.37 -8.19 11.71
N VAL A 23 -14.45 -8.77 12.91
CA VAL A 23 -14.78 -8.06 14.15
C VAL A 23 -13.73 -6.98 14.44
N TRP A 24 -12.45 -7.32 14.26
CA TRP A 24 -11.35 -6.38 14.41
C TRP A 24 -11.43 -5.22 13.43
N THR A 25 -11.65 -5.51 12.16
CA THR A 25 -11.69 -4.51 11.10
C THR A 25 -12.87 -3.57 11.30
N LEU A 26 -14.07 -4.10 11.52
CA LEU A 26 -15.27 -3.30 11.75
C LEU A 26 -15.19 -2.50 13.06
N GLY A 27 -14.69 -3.11 14.13
CA GLY A 27 -14.47 -2.43 15.40
C GLY A 27 -13.47 -1.28 15.25
N PHE A 28 -12.33 -1.51 14.60
CA PHE A 28 -11.34 -0.45 14.38
C PHE A 28 -11.89 0.69 13.51
N LEU A 29 -12.47 0.37 12.35
CA LEU A 29 -13.04 1.38 11.45
C LEU A 29 -14.16 2.18 12.11
N GLY A 30 -15.04 1.52 12.88
CA GLY A 30 -16.10 2.20 13.63
C GLY A 30 -15.56 3.18 14.66
N MET A 31 -14.48 2.82 15.35
CA MET A 31 -13.86 3.67 16.38
C MET A 31 -13.06 4.82 15.78
N ILE A 32 -12.39 4.61 14.64
CA ILE A 32 -11.77 5.70 13.87
C ILE A 32 -12.83 6.66 13.33
N PHE A 33 -13.93 6.12 12.78
CA PHE A 33 -15.04 6.96 12.33
C PHE A 33 -15.59 7.81 13.48
N PHE A 34 -15.85 7.21 14.64
CA PHE A 34 -16.32 7.95 15.82
C PHE A 34 -15.31 8.99 16.29
N ARG A 35 -14.01 8.66 16.25
CA ARG A 35 -12.93 9.60 16.58
C ARG A 35 -12.95 10.82 15.64
N CYS A 36 -12.93 10.61 14.33
CA CYS A 36 -12.97 11.71 13.36
C CYS A 36 -14.29 12.48 13.45
N PHE A 37 -15.41 11.79 13.67
CA PHE A 37 -16.71 12.43 13.86
C PHE A 37 -16.70 13.37 15.07
N THR A 38 -16.18 12.93 16.21
CA THR A 38 -16.09 13.79 17.41
C THR A 38 -15.16 14.99 17.17
N GLU A 39 -14.02 14.80 16.50
CA GLU A 39 -13.13 15.92 16.14
C GLU A 39 -13.76 16.92 15.18
N GLN A 40 -14.48 16.45 14.16
CA GLN A 40 -15.04 17.33 13.13
C GLN A 40 -16.36 17.98 13.53
N PHE A 41 -17.24 17.27 14.22
CA PHE A 41 -18.58 17.77 14.53
C PHE A 41 -18.69 18.38 15.93
N LEU A 42 -17.83 17.98 16.87
CA LEU A 42 -17.84 18.53 18.23
C LEU A 42 -16.72 19.55 18.47
N ALA A 43 -15.61 19.45 17.74
CA ALA A 43 -14.39 20.23 18.00
C ALA A 43 -13.93 21.16 16.85
N LEU A 44 -14.65 21.27 15.73
CA LEU A 44 -14.30 22.21 14.65
C LEU A 44 -15.43 23.21 14.36
N ALA A 45 -15.04 24.48 14.16
CA ALA A 45 -15.95 25.61 13.91
C ALA A 45 -15.99 26.08 12.43
N LYS A 46 -15.25 25.44 11.51
CA LYS A 46 -15.18 25.86 10.09
C LYS A 46 -15.42 24.71 9.11
N PRO A 47 -16.08 24.96 7.96
CA PRO A 47 -16.27 23.96 6.92
C PRO A 47 -14.93 23.54 6.32
N LEU A 48 -14.73 22.23 6.20
CA LEU A 48 -13.56 21.62 5.58
C LEU A 48 -13.81 21.32 4.10
N ALA A 49 -12.80 21.46 3.27
CA ALA A 49 -12.89 20.97 1.90
C ALA A 49 -12.95 19.42 1.91
N PRO A 50 -13.67 18.76 0.97
CA PRO A 50 -13.78 17.31 0.96
C PRO A 50 -12.45 16.55 0.97
N TYR A 51 -11.41 17.08 0.29
CA TYR A 51 -10.09 16.46 0.28
C TYR A 51 -9.40 16.54 1.66
N GLU A 52 -9.60 17.61 2.41
CA GLU A 52 -9.03 17.80 3.75
C GLU A 52 -9.62 16.82 4.74
N VAL A 53 -10.93 16.56 4.63
CA VAL A 53 -11.63 15.52 5.40
C VAL A 53 -10.99 14.16 5.12
N VAL A 54 -10.75 13.81 3.86
CA VAL A 54 -10.14 12.53 3.49
C VAL A 54 -8.74 12.40 4.10
N VAL A 55 -7.89 13.42 3.96
CA VAL A 55 -6.52 13.42 4.54
C VAL A 55 -6.57 13.22 6.05
N GLU A 56 -7.45 13.91 6.76
CA GLU A 56 -7.58 13.77 8.22
C GLU A 56 -8.03 12.36 8.65
N TYR A 57 -9.01 11.79 7.94
CA TYR A 57 -9.47 10.43 8.22
C TYR A 57 -8.38 9.37 7.98
N ILE A 58 -7.65 9.50 6.87
CA ILE A 58 -6.54 8.59 6.53
C ILE A 58 -5.39 8.74 7.52
N HIS A 59 -5.06 9.97 7.89
CA HIS A 59 -4.02 10.25 8.88
C HIS A 59 -4.35 9.64 10.25
N ASN A 60 -5.57 9.87 10.75
CA ASN A 60 -6.02 9.28 12.01
C ASN A 60 -6.02 7.74 11.92
N PHE A 61 -6.54 7.17 10.83
CA PHE A 61 -6.50 5.73 10.61
C PHE A 61 -5.07 5.19 10.72
N TYR A 62 -4.10 5.83 10.07
CA TYR A 62 -2.71 5.40 10.10
C TYR A 62 -2.05 5.56 11.47
N PHE A 63 -2.16 6.74 12.07
CA PHE A 63 -1.56 7.02 13.37
C PHE A 63 -1.97 5.97 14.41
N PHE A 64 -3.28 5.72 14.52
CA PHE A 64 -3.80 4.75 15.49
C PHE A 64 -3.52 3.30 15.10
N SER A 65 -3.48 2.98 13.80
CA SER A 65 -3.03 1.65 13.35
C SER A 65 -1.58 1.38 13.78
N LEU A 66 -0.68 2.34 13.59
CA LEU A 66 0.71 2.23 14.00
C LEU A 66 0.86 2.10 15.52
N ALA A 67 0.13 2.92 16.28
CA ALA A 67 0.10 2.85 17.75
C ALA A 67 -0.28 1.45 18.24
N ILE A 68 -1.38 0.91 17.72
CA ILE A 68 -1.88 -0.41 18.10
C ILE A 68 -0.90 -1.49 17.66
N LEU A 69 -0.38 -1.46 16.44
CA LEU A 69 0.54 -2.48 15.93
C LEU A 69 1.85 -2.53 16.69
N LEU A 70 2.44 -1.37 17.03
CA LEU A 70 3.67 -1.31 17.82
C LEU A 70 3.45 -1.87 19.24
N ILE A 71 2.36 -1.48 19.89
CA ILE A 71 1.98 -2.03 21.21
C ILE A 71 1.69 -3.54 21.09
N TRP A 72 1.02 -3.99 20.02
CA TRP A 72 0.69 -5.39 19.81
C TRP A 72 1.95 -6.24 19.67
N LEU A 73 2.87 -5.85 18.80
CA LEU A 73 4.14 -6.53 18.60
C LEU A 73 4.96 -6.53 19.90
N PHE A 74 5.01 -5.41 20.61
CA PHE A 74 5.68 -5.32 21.90
C PHE A 74 5.08 -6.28 22.93
N LEU A 75 3.74 -6.30 23.08
CA LEU A 75 3.05 -7.19 24.00
C LEU A 75 3.27 -8.66 23.64
N SER A 76 3.26 -8.99 22.35
CA SER A 76 3.57 -10.34 21.86
C SER A 76 4.99 -10.76 22.24
N ALA A 77 5.97 -9.88 22.05
CA ALA A 77 7.36 -10.14 22.38
C ALA A 77 7.59 -10.28 23.89
N ILE A 78 7.05 -9.36 24.71
CA ILE A 78 7.25 -9.37 26.15
C ILE A 78 6.53 -10.56 26.78
N LEU A 79 5.28 -10.86 26.39
CA LEU A 79 4.52 -11.99 26.92
C LEU A 79 4.99 -13.34 26.33
N LYS A 80 5.76 -13.33 25.24
CA LYS A 80 6.13 -14.53 24.45
C LYS A 80 4.90 -15.30 23.97
N GLU A 81 3.85 -14.57 23.62
CA GLU A 81 2.59 -15.11 23.12
C GLU A 81 2.43 -14.81 21.63
N ASN A 82 1.83 -15.75 20.88
CA ASN A 82 1.49 -15.49 19.48
C ASN A 82 0.55 -14.26 19.40
N PRO A 83 0.81 -13.29 18.49
CA PRO A 83 0.00 -12.07 18.40
C PRO A 83 -1.50 -12.34 18.27
N GLN A 84 -1.91 -13.41 17.60
CA GLN A 84 -3.32 -13.76 17.41
C GLN A 84 -4.07 -13.95 18.75
N LYS A 85 -3.42 -14.42 19.81
CA LYS A 85 -4.03 -14.58 21.15
C LYS A 85 -4.27 -13.23 21.84
N LEU A 86 -3.41 -12.25 21.58
CA LEU A 86 -3.50 -10.90 22.16
C LEU A 86 -4.51 -10.01 21.43
N SER A 87 -4.99 -10.46 20.27
CA SER A 87 -6.04 -9.77 19.51
C SER A 87 -7.33 -9.55 20.33
N GLY A 88 -7.67 -10.41 21.27
CA GLY A 88 -8.84 -10.18 22.13
C GLY A 88 -8.65 -9.02 23.12
N VAL A 89 -7.42 -8.74 23.53
CA VAL A 89 -7.11 -7.68 24.51
C VAL A 89 -7.14 -6.31 23.84
N LEU A 90 -6.51 -6.21 22.67
CA LEU A 90 -6.32 -4.93 22.00
C LEU A 90 -7.62 -4.38 21.40
N ILE A 91 -8.63 -5.22 21.15
CA ILE A 91 -9.91 -4.71 20.62
C ILE A 91 -10.61 -3.81 21.65
N TYR A 92 -10.46 -4.08 22.95
CA TYR A 92 -10.97 -3.23 24.00
C TYR A 92 -10.19 -1.92 24.13
N SER A 93 -8.89 -1.89 23.75
CA SER A 93 -8.12 -0.64 23.73
C SER A 93 -8.63 0.37 22.69
N LEU A 94 -9.44 -0.07 21.72
CA LEU A 94 -10.05 0.84 20.75
C LEU A 94 -10.98 1.86 21.41
N LEU A 95 -11.60 1.52 22.55
CA LEU A 95 -12.44 2.45 23.33
C LEU A 95 -11.67 3.70 23.75
N PHE A 96 -10.39 3.55 24.09
CA PHE A 96 -9.56 4.65 24.54
C PHE A 96 -9.29 5.68 23.45
N LEU A 97 -9.40 5.31 22.17
CA LEU A 97 -9.19 6.24 21.05
C LEU A 97 -10.21 7.38 21.04
N THR A 98 -11.39 7.15 21.59
CA THR A 98 -12.55 8.06 21.48
C THR A 98 -12.65 9.07 22.62
N PHE A 99 -11.96 8.81 23.73
CA PHE A 99 -12.09 9.65 24.92
C PHE A 99 -11.34 11.00 24.87
N PRO A 100 -10.18 11.15 24.22
CA PRO A 100 -9.44 12.41 24.28
C PRO A 100 -10.27 13.65 23.86
N PRO A 101 -10.95 13.68 22.69
CA PRO A 101 -11.69 14.86 22.27
C PRO A 101 -12.88 15.17 23.19
N LEU A 102 -13.50 14.13 23.76
CA LEU A 102 -14.61 14.28 24.70
C LEU A 102 -14.13 14.91 26.02
N ILE A 103 -13.01 14.44 26.56
CA ILE A 103 -12.42 14.97 27.80
C ILE A 103 -11.95 16.42 27.58
N ASP A 104 -11.32 16.68 26.43
CA ASP A 104 -10.84 18.00 26.05
C ASP A 104 -12.01 18.99 25.92
N MET A 105 -13.08 18.59 25.22
CA MET A 105 -14.29 19.40 25.07
C MET A 105 -14.93 19.76 26.42
N ILE A 106 -15.04 18.81 27.35
CA ILE A 106 -15.57 19.08 28.71
C ILE A 106 -14.68 20.10 29.44
N LYS A 107 -13.36 20.00 29.28
CA LYS A 107 -12.42 20.86 29.98
C LYS A 107 -12.36 22.27 29.40
N THR A 108 -12.48 22.42 28.08
CA THR A 108 -12.37 23.71 27.39
C THR A 108 -13.71 24.37 27.08
N GLY A 109 -14.84 23.72 27.40
CA GLY A 109 -16.18 24.27 27.14
C GLY A 109 -16.53 24.34 25.65
N GLY A 110 -15.90 23.50 24.81
CA GLY A 110 -16.08 23.52 23.35
C GLY A 110 -15.19 24.51 22.60
N GLU A 111 -14.34 25.28 23.31
CA GLU A 111 -13.25 26.03 22.69
C GLU A 111 -12.14 25.03 22.31
N ALA A 112 -12.26 24.43 21.13
CA ALA A 112 -11.32 23.44 20.65
C ALA A 112 -10.11 24.11 19.98
N TYR A 113 -8.93 23.88 20.55
CA TYR A 113 -7.66 24.34 20.00
C TYR A 113 -6.74 23.16 19.65
N TRP A 114 -6.44 23.08 18.35
CA TRP A 114 -5.36 22.37 17.67
C TRP A 114 -4.60 21.27 18.46
N SER A 115 -4.97 19.99 18.31
CA SER A 115 -4.12 18.87 18.72
C SER A 115 -3.35 18.36 17.49
N PHE A 116 -2.11 18.77 17.34
CA PHE A 116 -1.16 18.15 16.41
C PHE A 116 0.14 17.80 17.15
N TYR A 117 0.90 16.83 16.62
CA TYR A 117 2.14 16.29 17.15
C TYR A 117 3.01 17.29 17.93
N LEU A 118 3.76 16.75 18.87
CA LEU A 118 4.82 17.47 19.55
C LEU A 118 6.00 17.71 18.59
N PHE A 119 6.08 18.92 18.04
CA PHE A 119 7.28 19.41 17.37
C PHE A 119 8.28 19.92 18.41
N SER A 120 9.05 19.00 18.97
CA SER A 120 10.11 19.33 19.93
C SER A 120 11.41 19.66 19.22
N ALA A 121 12.19 20.59 19.78
CA ALA A 121 13.63 20.66 19.53
C ALA A 121 14.36 19.63 20.42
N PRO A 122 15.59 19.20 20.07
CA PRO A 122 16.32 18.22 20.87
C PRO A 122 16.61 18.64 22.32
N ARG A 123 16.80 19.94 22.56
CA ARG A 123 17.07 20.50 23.89
C ARG A 123 15.90 20.34 24.86
N ASP A 124 14.67 20.37 24.34
CA ASP A 124 13.45 20.34 25.14
C ASP A 124 12.90 18.91 25.30
N LEU A 125 13.32 18.00 24.41
CA LEU A 125 12.72 16.66 24.26
C LEU A 125 12.79 15.83 25.55
N LEU A 126 13.93 15.87 26.26
CA LEU A 126 14.10 15.08 27.49
C LEU A 126 13.17 15.57 28.59
N TRP A 127 13.01 16.88 28.72
CA TRP A 127 12.07 17.46 29.69
C TRP A 127 10.62 17.13 29.31
N GLN A 128 10.25 17.26 28.03
CA GLN A 128 8.92 16.91 27.54
C GLN A 128 8.63 15.42 27.70
N TYR A 129 9.62 14.56 27.52
CA TYR A 129 9.52 13.12 27.81
C TYR A 129 9.30 12.86 29.30
N ALA A 130 10.02 13.56 30.19
CA ALA A 130 9.87 13.36 31.64
C ALA A 130 8.53 13.88 32.19
N THR A 131 7.90 14.86 31.52
CA THR A 131 6.72 15.59 32.01
C THR A 131 5.45 15.33 31.19
N VAL A 132 5.44 14.27 30.37
CA VAL A 132 4.30 13.90 29.50
C VAL A 132 3.90 15.08 28.61
N PHE A 133 4.77 15.38 27.64
CA PHE A 133 4.69 16.48 26.68
C PHE A 133 4.94 17.90 27.23
N GLY A 134 5.26 18.06 28.51
CA GLY A 134 5.59 19.36 29.08
C GLY A 134 4.43 20.36 29.15
N HIS A 135 4.78 21.63 29.28
CA HIS A 135 3.89 22.79 29.21
C HIS A 135 3.78 23.21 27.75
N LEU A 136 2.60 23.04 27.18
CA LEU A 136 2.31 23.40 25.80
C LEU A 136 1.62 24.76 25.74
N PRO A 137 1.73 25.48 24.61
CA PRO A 137 1.00 26.74 24.40
C PRO A 137 -0.49 26.56 24.69
N SER A 138 -1.16 27.62 25.18
CA SER A 138 -2.59 27.60 25.51
C SER A 138 -3.50 27.18 24.34
N ALA A 139 -3.03 27.33 23.10
CA ALA A 139 -3.72 26.96 21.87
C ALA A 139 -3.50 25.49 21.42
N ILE A 140 -2.96 24.62 22.28
CA ILE A 140 -2.77 23.19 21.98
C ILE A 140 -3.33 22.36 23.13
N VAL A 141 -4.43 21.65 22.87
CA VAL A 141 -5.12 20.87 23.91
C VAL A 141 -4.68 19.40 23.86
N TYR A 142 -3.97 18.97 24.90
CA TYR A 142 -3.54 17.58 25.11
C TYR A 142 -4.11 16.96 26.38
N PHE A 143 -5.06 17.60 27.07
CA PHE A 143 -5.45 17.20 28.42
C PHE A 143 -6.04 15.78 28.46
N GLY A 144 -7.03 15.51 27.62
CA GLY A 144 -7.62 14.20 27.39
C GLY A 144 -6.60 13.21 26.85
N THR A 145 -5.75 13.64 25.91
CA THR A 145 -4.67 12.80 25.37
C THR A 145 -3.70 12.35 26.48
N LYS A 146 -3.25 13.24 27.38
CA LYS A 146 -2.37 12.93 28.51
C LYS A 146 -3.02 11.93 29.47
N ILE A 147 -4.30 12.14 29.80
CA ILE A 147 -5.04 11.22 30.68
C ILE A 147 -5.09 9.82 30.06
N ILE A 148 -5.48 9.72 28.79
CA ILE A 148 -5.60 8.42 28.10
C ILE A 148 -4.23 7.77 27.90
N PHE A 149 -3.19 8.56 27.67
CA PHE A 149 -1.81 8.10 27.59
C PHE A 149 -1.39 7.39 28.90
N VAL A 150 -1.55 8.06 30.03
CA VAL A 150 -1.21 7.50 31.36
C VAL A 150 -2.10 6.29 31.69
N ALA A 151 -3.40 6.37 31.39
CA ALA A 151 -4.33 5.26 31.59
C ALA A 151 -3.92 4.02 30.78
N THR A 152 -3.51 4.20 29.52
CA THR A 152 -3.05 3.10 28.66
C THR A 152 -1.82 2.42 29.24
N VAL A 153 -0.84 3.20 29.69
CA VAL A 153 0.38 2.69 30.35
C VAL A 153 0.02 1.89 31.61
N ALA A 154 -0.88 2.41 32.45
CA ALA A 154 -1.31 1.74 33.68
C ALA A 154 -2.06 0.43 33.38
N VAL A 155 -2.99 0.42 32.42
CA VAL A 155 -3.74 -0.78 32.04
C VAL A 155 -2.81 -1.88 31.52
N LEU A 156 -1.85 -1.54 30.67
CA LEU A 156 -0.90 -2.51 30.11
C LEU A 156 0.10 -3.01 31.15
N PHE A 157 0.49 -2.16 32.11
CA PHE A 157 1.26 -2.59 33.28
C PHE A 157 0.51 -3.70 34.05
N PHE A 158 -0.75 -3.47 34.40
CA PHE A 158 -1.55 -4.44 35.15
C PHE A 158 -1.83 -5.70 34.34
N LEU A 159 -2.10 -5.58 33.04
CA LEU A 159 -2.24 -6.74 32.15
C LEU A 159 -1.02 -7.66 32.22
N VAL A 160 0.20 -7.10 32.08
CA VAL A 160 1.44 -7.89 32.12
C VAL A 160 1.70 -8.43 33.52
N TRP A 161 1.42 -7.67 34.58
CA TRP A 161 1.52 -8.17 35.95
C TRP A 161 0.62 -9.38 36.14
N PHE A 162 -0.68 -9.26 35.87
CA PHE A 162 -1.62 -10.33 36.16
C PHE A 162 -1.34 -11.60 35.35
N ARG A 163 -0.84 -11.46 34.12
CA ARG A 163 -0.47 -12.60 33.28
C ARG A 163 0.86 -13.27 33.65
N THR A 164 1.85 -12.50 34.11
CA THR A 164 3.22 -13.01 34.29
C THR A 164 3.66 -13.10 35.75
N LYS A 165 2.93 -12.44 36.65
CA LYS A 165 3.27 -12.23 38.06
C LYS A 165 4.67 -11.65 38.28
N ASN A 166 5.22 -10.95 37.27
CA ASN A 166 6.56 -10.39 37.30
C ASN A 166 6.50 -8.85 37.31
N PHE A 167 6.89 -8.27 38.45
CA PHE A 167 6.84 -6.83 38.67
C PHE A 167 7.83 -6.05 37.79
N LEU A 168 9.09 -6.49 37.67
CA LEU A 168 10.10 -5.84 36.84
C LEU A 168 9.69 -5.81 35.36
N LYS A 169 9.13 -6.93 34.88
CA LYS A 169 8.58 -7.04 33.52
C LYS A 169 7.43 -6.07 33.29
N SER A 170 6.62 -5.82 34.32
CA SER A 170 5.50 -4.88 34.27
C SER A 170 6.00 -3.43 34.25
N ILE A 171 7.00 -3.08 35.07
CA ILE A 171 7.64 -1.75 35.03
C ILE A 171 8.25 -1.49 33.64
N PHE A 172 9.00 -2.46 33.11
CA PHE A 172 9.56 -2.34 31.76
C PHE A 172 8.47 -2.16 30.70
N THR A 173 7.34 -2.86 30.83
CA THR A 173 6.16 -2.68 29.96
C THR A 173 5.63 -1.25 30.03
N ALA A 174 5.47 -0.70 31.24
CA ALA A 174 5.01 0.68 31.40
C ALA A 174 5.96 1.67 30.70
N PHE A 175 7.26 1.54 30.92
CA PHE A 175 8.28 2.38 30.29
C PHE A 175 8.30 2.25 28.76
N ALA A 176 8.24 1.02 28.24
CA ALA A 176 8.27 0.76 26.80
C ALA A 176 7.00 1.28 26.10
N VAL A 177 5.82 1.04 26.66
CA VAL A 177 4.54 1.57 26.13
C VAL A 177 4.54 3.08 26.17
N TYR A 178 4.99 3.69 27.28
CA TYR A 178 5.16 5.13 27.39
C TYR A 178 6.05 5.66 26.27
N SER A 179 7.20 5.01 26.05
CA SER A 179 8.16 5.41 25.01
C SER A 179 7.59 5.27 23.59
N ILE A 180 6.85 4.20 23.30
CA ILE A 180 6.19 3.99 22.01
C ILE A 180 5.18 5.10 21.73
N LEU A 181 4.31 5.39 22.68
CA LEU A 181 3.28 6.41 22.52
C LEU A 181 3.88 7.82 22.44
N PHE A 182 4.93 8.12 23.22
CA PHE A 182 5.61 9.41 23.16
C PHE A 182 6.34 9.58 21.82
N PHE A 183 7.02 8.52 21.36
CA PHE A 183 7.67 8.49 20.06
C PHE A 183 6.68 8.79 18.93
N LEU A 184 5.50 8.18 18.95
CA LEU A 184 4.45 8.47 17.98
C LEU A 184 3.93 9.91 18.13
N GLY A 185 3.66 10.37 19.35
CA GLY A 185 3.21 11.74 19.59
C GLY A 185 4.21 12.82 19.17
N ALA A 186 5.51 12.50 19.13
CA ALA A 186 6.58 13.38 18.67
C ALA A 186 7.25 12.89 17.37
N PHE A 187 6.56 12.04 16.59
CA PHE A 187 7.16 11.36 15.43
C PHE A 187 7.78 12.31 14.40
N PRO A 188 7.15 13.44 14.02
CA PRO A 188 7.74 14.39 13.07
C PRO A 188 9.12 14.88 13.52
N SER A 189 9.31 15.14 14.82
CA SER A 189 10.60 15.51 15.37
C SER A 189 11.64 14.41 15.22
N PHE A 190 11.32 13.18 15.65
CA PHE A 190 12.24 12.06 15.51
C PHE A 190 12.61 11.77 14.05
N PHE A 191 11.64 11.86 13.15
CA PHE A 191 11.87 11.69 11.72
C PHE A 191 12.79 12.80 11.17
N TYR A 192 12.55 14.05 11.50
CA TYR A 192 13.39 15.16 11.07
C TYR A 192 14.82 15.06 11.63
N TYR A 193 14.98 14.59 12.88
CA TYR A 193 16.31 14.34 13.44
C TYR A 193 17.08 13.30 12.63
N LEU A 194 16.42 12.19 12.28
CA LEU A 194 17.03 11.16 11.44
C LEU A 194 17.35 11.69 10.04
N TYR A 195 16.42 12.46 9.44
CA TYR A 195 16.64 13.12 8.16
C TYR A 195 17.85 14.06 8.20
N ASN A 196 17.94 14.94 9.19
CA ASN A 196 19.06 15.87 9.33
C ASN A 196 20.37 15.14 9.67
N PHE A 197 20.31 14.01 10.38
CA PHE A 197 21.49 13.18 10.65
C PHE A 197 22.05 12.55 9.37
N ILE A 198 21.19 12.10 8.46
CA ILE A 198 21.61 11.42 7.22
C ILE A 198 21.94 12.43 6.10
N PHE A 199 21.12 13.46 5.92
CA PHE A 199 21.16 14.36 4.77
C PHE A 199 21.43 15.82 5.13
N GLY A 200 21.28 16.19 6.40
CA GLY A 200 21.44 17.56 6.86
C GLY A 200 22.87 17.90 7.26
N THR A 201 23.08 19.19 7.53
CA THR A 201 24.39 19.74 7.95
C THR A 201 24.36 20.33 9.35
N LYS A 202 23.17 20.46 9.96
CA LYS A 202 23.04 21.04 11.30
C LYS A 202 23.45 20.06 12.37
N LYS A 203 24.10 20.57 13.43
CA LYS A 203 24.33 19.78 14.64
C LYS A 203 22.99 19.47 15.30
N PHE A 204 22.89 18.28 15.91
CA PHE A 204 21.66 17.82 16.54
C PHE A 204 21.05 18.84 17.50
N LEU A 205 21.84 19.43 18.39
CA LEU A 205 21.35 20.40 19.39
C LEU A 205 20.97 21.78 18.82
N ASP A 206 21.23 22.05 17.55
CA ASP A 206 20.93 23.33 16.89
C ASP A 206 19.61 23.28 16.09
N ILE A 207 18.99 22.10 15.96
CA ILE A 207 17.68 21.92 15.33
C ILE A 207 16.60 22.64 16.14
N LYS A 208 15.77 23.43 15.46
CA LYS A 208 14.66 24.19 16.09
C LYS A 208 13.29 23.60 15.73
N ALA A 209 12.33 23.74 16.63
CA ALA A 209 10.97 23.21 16.46
C ALA A 209 10.26 23.74 15.20
N PHE A 210 10.41 25.03 14.87
CA PHE A 210 9.77 25.62 13.70
C PHE A 210 10.27 25.02 12.38
N GLU A 211 11.52 24.55 12.33
CA GLU A 211 12.13 23.98 11.11
C GLU A 211 11.53 22.60 10.82
N ILE A 212 11.24 21.85 11.88
CA ILE A 212 10.53 20.57 11.80
C ILE A 212 9.11 20.82 11.30
N PHE A 213 8.44 21.82 11.85
CA PHE A 213 7.09 22.21 11.44
C PHE A 213 7.06 22.63 9.96
N GLU A 214 7.99 23.47 9.51
CA GLU A 214 8.10 23.93 8.12
C GLU A 214 8.41 22.79 7.14
N PHE A 215 9.28 21.85 7.54
CA PHE A 215 9.67 20.69 6.73
C PHE A 215 8.46 19.85 6.30
N PHE A 216 7.51 19.61 7.21
CA PHE A 216 6.28 18.90 6.86
C PHE A 216 5.15 19.84 6.43
N GLY A 217 5.18 21.10 6.85
CA GLY A 217 4.10 22.07 6.68
C GLY A 217 4.19 22.94 5.43
N SER A 218 5.18 22.72 4.57
CA SER A 218 5.32 23.48 3.31
C SER A 218 4.02 23.46 2.50
N LEU A 219 3.62 24.64 2.02
CA LEU A 219 2.42 24.82 1.18
C LEU A 219 2.70 24.59 -0.32
N ASP A 220 3.90 24.12 -0.66
CA ASP A 220 4.24 23.78 -2.03
C ASP A 220 3.32 22.72 -2.61
N LYS A 221 3.02 22.89 -3.91
CA LYS A 221 2.32 21.88 -4.71
C LYS A 221 3.04 20.54 -4.65
N MET A 222 2.28 19.48 -4.38
CA MET A 222 2.80 18.10 -4.36
C MET A 222 1.80 17.14 -4.99
N ALA A 223 2.28 16.26 -5.88
CA ALA A 223 1.43 15.29 -6.59
C ALA A 223 0.19 15.91 -7.26
N GLY A 224 0.34 17.12 -7.80
CA GLY A 224 -0.75 17.84 -8.45
C GLY A 224 -1.73 18.57 -7.52
N ILE A 225 -1.53 18.54 -6.19
CA ILE A 225 -2.40 19.15 -5.16
C ILE A 225 -1.74 20.38 -4.54
N ASP A 226 -2.49 21.47 -4.42
CA ASP A 226 -2.11 22.69 -3.69
C ASP A 226 -2.72 22.69 -2.27
N PHE A 227 -1.88 22.89 -1.26
CA PHE A 227 -2.33 22.97 0.14
C PHE A 227 -2.57 24.43 0.55
N GLN A 228 -3.76 24.74 1.06
CA GLN A 228 -4.04 26.05 1.66
C GLN A 228 -3.91 26.05 3.19
N ASN A 229 -3.90 24.87 3.81
CA ASN A 229 -3.88 24.73 5.25
C ASN A 229 -2.75 23.78 5.70
N ILE A 230 -1.88 24.33 6.55
CA ILE A 230 -0.64 23.70 7.00
C ILE A 230 -0.91 22.37 7.73
N LYS A 231 -2.01 22.26 8.51
CA LYS A 231 -2.37 21.02 9.22
C LYS A 231 -2.47 19.84 8.24
N TYR A 232 -3.15 20.05 7.13
CA TYR A 232 -3.36 19.02 6.11
C TYR A 232 -2.09 18.77 5.29
N ALA A 233 -1.29 19.80 5.04
CA ALA A 233 0.01 19.64 4.39
C ALA A 233 0.94 18.73 5.20
N VAL A 234 0.95 18.88 6.54
CA VAL A 234 1.72 18.01 7.42
C VAL A 234 1.16 16.58 7.43
N ALA A 235 -0.14 16.42 7.63
CA ALA A 235 -0.78 15.11 7.66
C ALA A 235 -0.52 14.33 6.37
N TYR A 236 -0.71 14.97 5.21
CA TYR A 236 -0.49 14.38 3.89
C TYR A 236 0.94 13.85 3.70
N ARG A 237 1.95 14.62 4.13
CA ARG A 237 3.35 14.19 4.04
C ARG A 237 3.69 13.06 5.00
N LEU A 238 3.10 13.06 6.20
CA LEU A 238 3.25 11.97 7.16
C LEU A 238 2.56 10.70 6.68
N ASP A 239 1.45 10.80 5.96
CA ASP A 239 0.68 9.65 5.47
C ASP A 239 1.51 8.76 4.55
N PHE A 240 2.42 9.32 3.75
CA PHE A 240 3.34 8.50 2.96
C PHE A 240 4.28 7.65 3.82
N ILE A 241 4.85 8.27 4.86
CA ILE A 241 5.74 7.57 5.79
C ILE A 241 4.94 6.51 6.55
N TYR A 242 3.74 6.87 7.00
CA TYR A 242 2.90 6.01 7.82
C TYR A 242 2.31 4.86 7.05
N TYR A 243 1.93 5.04 5.79
CA TYR A 243 1.50 3.96 4.93
C TYR A 243 2.60 2.91 4.78
N ILE A 244 3.83 3.34 4.47
CA ILE A 244 4.98 2.43 4.34
C ILE A 244 5.26 1.71 5.66
N ALA A 245 5.22 2.44 6.78
CA ALA A 245 5.37 1.86 8.11
C ALA A 245 4.26 0.85 8.43
N LEU A 246 3.00 1.15 8.08
CA LEU A 246 1.84 0.29 8.30
C LEU A 246 1.98 -1.02 7.55
N VAL A 247 2.26 -0.97 6.25
CA VAL A 247 2.45 -2.17 5.42
C VAL A 247 3.61 -3.00 5.95
N SER A 248 4.70 -2.35 6.37
CA SER A 248 5.88 -3.03 6.93
C SER A 248 5.57 -3.72 8.26
N LEU A 249 4.89 -3.03 9.19
CA LEU A 249 4.52 -3.60 10.49
C LEU A 249 3.49 -4.72 10.35
N LEU A 250 2.53 -4.60 9.43
CA LEU A 250 1.59 -5.69 9.13
C LEU A 250 2.30 -6.90 8.53
N ALA A 251 3.30 -6.71 7.67
CA ALA A 251 4.13 -7.80 7.16
C ALA A 251 4.92 -8.49 8.27
N ILE A 252 5.50 -7.72 9.21
CA ILE A 252 6.18 -8.26 10.40
C ILE A 252 5.21 -9.03 11.29
N LEU A 253 4.04 -8.45 11.56
CA LEU A 253 2.99 -9.10 12.34
C LEU A 253 2.57 -10.42 11.70
N PHE A 254 2.34 -10.43 10.38
CA PHE A 254 1.98 -11.64 9.64
C PHE A 254 3.08 -12.71 9.70
N TYR A 255 4.35 -12.31 9.54
CA TYR A 255 5.50 -13.20 9.69
C TYR A 255 5.58 -13.82 11.10
N TRP A 256 5.30 -13.04 12.15
CA TRP A 256 5.28 -13.53 13.55
C TRP A 256 4.07 -14.40 13.86
N MET A 257 2.92 -14.12 13.24
CA MET A 257 1.71 -14.92 13.40
C MET A 257 1.88 -16.30 12.76
N ASP A 258 2.37 -16.35 11.51
CA ASP A 258 2.61 -17.59 10.77
C ASP A 258 3.70 -17.42 9.69
N LYS A 259 4.92 -17.82 10.04
CA LYS A 259 6.08 -17.79 9.15
C LYS A 259 5.90 -18.63 7.88
N LYS A 260 5.21 -19.78 7.97
CA LYS A 260 5.02 -20.68 6.83
C LYS A 260 4.11 -20.02 5.79
N LYS A 261 3.00 -19.43 6.25
CA LYS A 261 2.06 -18.65 5.41
C LYS A 261 2.74 -17.44 4.79
N PHE A 262 3.51 -16.68 5.56
CA PHE A 262 4.26 -15.52 5.04
C PHE A 262 5.21 -15.90 3.89
N ILE A 263 6.05 -16.92 4.09
CA ILE A 263 7.00 -17.38 3.06
C ILE A 263 6.26 -17.88 1.81
N ALA A 264 5.14 -18.59 1.99
CA ALA A 264 4.33 -19.08 0.88
C ALA A 264 3.75 -17.91 0.04
N VAL A 265 3.30 -16.84 0.70
CA VAL A 265 2.82 -15.62 0.02
C VAL A 265 3.93 -14.95 -0.79
N VAL A 266 5.11 -14.78 -0.20
CA VAL A 266 6.30 -14.18 -0.83
C VAL A 266 6.72 -14.96 -2.07
N LYS A 267 6.73 -16.30 -2.00
CA LYS A 267 7.06 -17.15 -3.16
C LYS A 267 6.01 -17.07 -4.26
N ASN A 268 4.72 -16.95 -3.90
CA ASN A 268 3.61 -16.88 -4.85
C ASN A 268 3.25 -15.43 -5.28
N PHE A 269 4.20 -14.51 -5.34
CA PHE A 269 3.94 -13.13 -5.81
C PHE A 269 3.85 -13.00 -7.33
N ARG A 270 4.31 -14.02 -8.07
CA ARG A 270 4.41 -14.01 -9.55
C ARG A 270 5.28 -12.84 -10.03
N TYR A 271 6.56 -12.88 -9.66
CA TYR A 271 7.55 -11.81 -9.91
C TYR A 271 7.62 -11.28 -11.35
N PRO A 272 7.57 -12.12 -12.42
CA PRO A 272 7.61 -11.59 -13.79
C PRO A 272 6.50 -10.57 -14.05
N GLN A 273 5.31 -10.82 -13.49
CA GLN A 273 4.18 -9.93 -13.63
C GLN A 273 4.39 -8.63 -12.86
N LEU A 274 4.87 -8.75 -11.64
CA LEU A 274 5.15 -7.62 -10.78
C LEU A 274 6.27 -6.72 -11.34
N PHE A 275 7.27 -7.27 -12.04
CA PHE A 275 8.27 -6.47 -12.75
C PHE A 275 7.66 -5.62 -13.87
N TYR A 276 6.80 -6.17 -14.74
CA TYR A 276 6.24 -5.35 -15.81
C TYR A 276 5.18 -4.36 -15.30
N HIS A 277 4.44 -4.66 -14.23
CA HIS A 277 3.55 -3.67 -13.59
C HIS A 277 4.37 -2.50 -13.04
N SER A 278 5.50 -2.80 -12.40
CA SER A 278 6.43 -1.78 -11.91
C SER A 278 7.00 -0.95 -13.06
N GLY A 279 7.46 -1.60 -14.14
CA GLY A 279 7.96 -0.91 -15.33
C GLY A 279 6.93 0.04 -15.94
N LEU A 280 5.66 -0.38 -16.03
CA LEU A 280 4.58 0.46 -16.55
C LEU A 280 4.25 1.64 -15.65
N LEU A 281 4.27 1.45 -14.33
CA LEU A 281 4.12 2.55 -13.38
C LEU A 281 5.21 3.60 -13.60
N PHE A 282 6.47 3.18 -13.73
CA PHE A 282 7.59 4.10 -13.98
C PHE A 282 7.57 4.73 -15.38
N ILE A 283 7.11 4.02 -16.41
CA ILE A 283 6.88 4.59 -17.75
C ILE A 283 5.81 5.69 -17.67
N GLY A 284 4.70 5.43 -16.98
CA GLY A 284 3.66 6.43 -16.73
C GLY A 284 4.23 7.66 -16.02
N LEU A 285 5.02 7.43 -14.96
CA LEU A 285 5.70 8.48 -14.22
C LEU A 285 6.62 9.32 -15.11
N ALA A 286 7.42 8.68 -15.96
CA ALA A 286 8.35 9.35 -16.86
C ALA A 286 7.62 10.21 -17.91
N VAL A 287 6.55 9.67 -18.51
CA VAL A 287 5.72 10.42 -19.47
C VAL A 287 5.00 11.60 -18.78
N GLY A 288 4.55 11.39 -17.54
CA GLY A 288 3.96 12.46 -16.73
C GLY A 288 4.97 13.56 -16.41
N ALA A 289 6.17 13.19 -15.94
CA ALA A 289 7.23 14.15 -15.63
C ALA A 289 7.71 14.92 -16.88
N TRP A 290 7.68 14.28 -18.05
CA TRP A 290 7.99 14.94 -19.32
C TRP A 290 6.95 16.00 -19.69
N ASN A 291 5.65 15.70 -19.51
CA ASN A 291 4.57 16.63 -19.81
C ASN A 291 4.41 17.75 -18.76
N TYR A 292 4.82 17.48 -17.51
CA TYR A 292 4.64 18.36 -16.36
C TYR A 292 5.96 18.58 -15.62
N GLN A 293 6.96 19.10 -16.33
CA GLN A 293 8.32 19.28 -15.79
C GLN A 293 8.35 20.15 -14.52
N GLN A 294 7.44 21.12 -14.41
CA GLN A 294 7.28 21.99 -13.25
C GLN A 294 6.83 21.24 -11.98
N ASN A 295 6.15 20.10 -12.12
CA ASN A 295 5.69 19.28 -11.00
C ASN A 295 6.74 18.24 -10.58
N PHE A 296 7.80 18.07 -11.38
CA PHE A 296 8.88 17.15 -11.06
C PHE A 296 9.83 17.78 -10.05
N LYS A 297 9.73 17.35 -8.79
CA LYS A 297 10.68 17.67 -7.73
C LYS A 297 11.31 16.38 -7.21
N LEU A 298 12.64 16.31 -7.22
CA LEU A 298 13.36 15.16 -6.65
C LEU A 298 13.65 15.41 -5.16
N ASP A 299 12.57 15.44 -4.38
CA ASP A 299 12.63 15.57 -2.92
C ASP A 299 12.19 14.27 -2.22
N LEU A 300 12.42 14.21 -0.90
CA LEU A 300 12.09 13.04 -0.10
C LEU A 300 10.61 12.63 -0.21
N PHE A 301 9.69 13.59 -0.14
CA PHE A 301 8.26 13.29 -0.13
C PHE A 301 7.80 12.82 -1.51
N SER A 302 8.34 13.39 -2.59
CA SER A 302 8.10 12.92 -3.95
C SER A 302 8.57 11.47 -4.14
N LEU A 303 9.73 11.10 -3.60
CA LEU A 303 10.20 9.70 -3.59
C LEU A 303 9.30 8.79 -2.75
N LEU A 304 8.83 9.26 -1.59
CA LEU A 304 7.92 8.50 -0.74
C LEU A 304 6.55 8.29 -1.41
N ALA A 305 6.01 9.27 -2.13
CA ALA A 305 4.77 9.12 -2.90
C ALA A 305 4.90 8.07 -4.00
N VAL A 306 6.04 8.04 -4.72
CA VAL A 306 6.36 6.97 -5.68
C VAL A 306 6.44 5.60 -4.99
N ALA A 307 7.08 5.52 -3.83
CA ALA A 307 7.16 4.28 -3.05
C ALA A 307 5.77 3.79 -2.58
N VAL A 308 4.90 4.71 -2.14
CA VAL A 308 3.52 4.43 -1.76
C VAL A 308 2.76 3.82 -2.95
N LEU A 309 2.81 4.43 -4.15
CA LEU A 309 2.16 3.85 -5.33
C LEU A 309 2.73 2.49 -5.72
N PHE A 310 4.06 2.37 -5.68
CA PHE A 310 4.73 1.13 -6.02
C PHE A 310 4.24 -0.03 -5.14
N ILE A 311 4.23 0.17 -3.82
CA ILE A 311 3.69 -0.81 -2.86
C ILE A 311 2.21 -1.07 -3.12
N SER A 312 1.42 -0.02 -3.40
CA SER A 312 -0.02 -0.13 -3.68
C SER A 312 -0.31 -0.98 -4.92
N VAL A 313 0.45 -0.80 -6.00
CA VAL A 313 0.36 -1.60 -7.23
C VAL A 313 0.71 -3.07 -6.95
N TRP A 314 1.73 -3.33 -6.15
CA TRP A 314 2.11 -4.69 -5.78
C TRP A 314 1.04 -5.40 -4.95
N LEU A 315 0.40 -4.66 -4.03
CA LEU A 315 -0.69 -5.17 -3.21
C LEU A 315 -1.96 -5.42 -4.05
N ALA A 316 -2.31 -4.53 -4.99
CA ALA A 316 -3.39 -4.76 -5.95
C ALA A 316 -3.13 -6.00 -6.81
N TRP A 317 -1.91 -6.14 -7.33
CA TRP A 317 -1.51 -7.34 -8.05
C TRP A 317 -1.68 -8.59 -7.19
N LYS A 318 -1.20 -8.56 -5.93
CA LYS A 318 -1.35 -9.71 -5.04
C LYS A 318 -2.81 -10.06 -4.75
N ALA A 319 -3.68 -9.07 -4.57
CA ALA A 319 -5.11 -9.29 -4.42
C ALA A 319 -5.71 -9.96 -5.68
N SER A 320 -5.33 -9.53 -6.87
CA SER A 320 -5.74 -10.18 -8.12
C SER A 320 -5.25 -11.63 -8.24
N VAL A 321 -4.03 -11.92 -7.78
CA VAL A 321 -3.46 -13.28 -7.74
C VAL A 321 -4.28 -14.18 -6.82
N VAL A 322 -4.69 -13.68 -5.65
CA VAL A 322 -5.55 -14.43 -4.72
C VAL A 322 -6.89 -14.77 -5.36
N VAL A 323 -7.56 -13.79 -5.98
CA VAL A 323 -8.83 -14.03 -6.70
C VAL A 323 -8.63 -15.07 -7.79
N ASN A 324 -7.54 -14.98 -8.55
CA ASN A 324 -7.22 -15.94 -9.61
C ASN A 324 -7.02 -17.36 -9.05
N ASP A 325 -6.15 -17.53 -8.05
CA ASP A 325 -5.88 -18.82 -7.40
C ASP A 325 -7.14 -19.46 -6.78
N LEU A 326 -8.05 -18.67 -6.20
CA LEU A 326 -9.32 -19.18 -5.65
C LEU A 326 -10.24 -19.73 -6.75
N ASN A 327 -10.32 -19.03 -7.88
CA ASN A 327 -11.16 -19.40 -9.02
C ASN A 327 -10.55 -20.50 -9.89
N ASP A 328 -9.22 -20.64 -9.89
CA ASP A 328 -8.48 -21.63 -10.68
C ASP A 328 -8.04 -22.83 -9.83
N PHE A 329 -8.57 -23.00 -8.61
CA PHE A 329 -8.15 -24.05 -7.66
C PHE A 329 -8.02 -25.45 -8.29
N ALA A 330 -9.02 -25.88 -9.06
CA ALA A 330 -9.03 -27.21 -9.69
C ALA A 330 -8.03 -27.34 -10.86
N ILE A 331 -7.76 -26.25 -11.58
CA ILE A 331 -6.78 -26.20 -12.67
C ILE A 331 -5.37 -26.27 -12.09
N ASP A 332 -5.13 -25.43 -11.09
CA ASP A 332 -3.83 -25.29 -10.45
C ASP A 332 -3.43 -26.54 -9.66
N ALA A 333 -4.39 -27.35 -9.20
CA ALA A 333 -4.08 -28.66 -8.64
C ALA A 333 -3.31 -29.58 -9.61
N ILE A 334 -3.38 -29.31 -10.92
CA ILE A 334 -2.70 -30.08 -11.97
C ILE A 334 -1.47 -29.34 -12.48
N SER A 335 -1.62 -28.05 -12.81
CA SER A 335 -0.56 -27.29 -13.47
C SER A 335 0.42 -26.62 -12.51
N ASN A 336 -0.04 -26.28 -11.30
CA ASN A 336 0.72 -25.51 -10.31
C ASN A 336 0.49 -26.04 -8.88
N PRO A 337 0.75 -27.34 -8.61
CA PRO A 337 0.46 -27.97 -7.31
C PRO A 337 1.26 -27.38 -6.14
N GLU A 338 2.33 -26.64 -6.43
CA GLU A 338 3.18 -25.97 -5.45
C GLU A 338 2.57 -24.68 -4.86
N ARG A 339 1.45 -24.20 -5.40
CA ARG A 339 0.80 -22.97 -4.93
C ARG A 339 0.26 -23.12 -3.50
N PRO A 340 0.21 -22.02 -2.71
CA PRO A 340 -0.12 -22.08 -1.28
C PRO A 340 -1.47 -22.72 -0.97
N LEU A 341 -2.47 -22.47 -1.82
CA LEU A 341 -3.83 -22.98 -1.64
C LEU A 341 -3.92 -24.49 -1.92
N GLN A 342 -3.19 -24.98 -2.92
CA GLN A 342 -3.11 -26.39 -3.31
C GLN A 342 -2.35 -27.21 -2.27
N GLN A 343 -1.32 -26.63 -1.65
CA GLN A 343 -0.56 -27.24 -0.56
C GLN A 343 -1.30 -27.25 0.80
N GLY A 344 -2.52 -26.70 0.87
CA GLY A 344 -3.28 -26.58 2.11
C GLY A 344 -2.61 -25.68 3.15
N ILE A 345 -1.73 -24.75 2.73
CA ILE A 345 -1.08 -23.78 3.64
C ILE A 345 -2.11 -22.76 4.14
N PHE A 346 -3.07 -22.42 3.30
CA PHE A 346 -4.22 -21.60 3.65
C PHE A 346 -5.50 -22.38 3.45
N SER A 347 -6.49 -22.16 4.32
CA SER A 347 -7.87 -22.43 3.94
C SER A 347 -8.34 -21.44 2.87
N ARG A 348 -9.41 -21.76 2.13
CA ARG A 348 -9.97 -20.84 1.12
C ARG A 348 -10.40 -19.51 1.72
N GLU A 349 -11.02 -19.54 2.89
CA GLU A 349 -11.49 -18.35 3.60
C GLU A 349 -10.30 -17.49 4.06
N GLU A 350 -9.29 -18.10 4.65
CA GLU A 350 -8.07 -17.40 5.07
C GLU A 350 -7.37 -16.73 3.90
N TYR A 351 -7.28 -17.42 2.76
CA TYR A 351 -6.64 -16.88 1.57
C TYR A 351 -7.46 -15.73 0.98
N ALA A 352 -8.79 -15.83 0.95
CA ALA A 352 -9.67 -14.74 0.53
C ALA A 352 -9.55 -13.50 1.44
N ASN A 353 -9.52 -13.70 2.76
CA ASN A 353 -9.31 -12.63 3.74
C ASN A 353 -7.96 -11.92 3.54
N PHE A 354 -6.90 -12.69 3.23
CA PHE A 354 -5.60 -12.12 2.86
C PHE A 354 -5.69 -11.30 1.56
N GLY A 355 -6.40 -11.78 0.53
CA GLY A 355 -6.65 -11.01 -0.70
C GLY A 355 -7.37 -9.69 -0.45
N TRP A 356 -8.40 -9.70 0.40
CA TRP A 356 -9.10 -8.48 0.84
C TRP A 356 -8.18 -7.52 1.59
N ALA A 357 -7.33 -8.02 2.49
CA ALA A 357 -6.36 -7.19 3.19
C ALA A 357 -5.39 -6.51 2.21
N CYS A 358 -4.85 -7.24 1.22
CA CYS A 358 -4.02 -6.65 0.17
C CYS A 358 -4.77 -5.60 -0.65
N PHE A 359 -6.02 -5.87 -1.02
CA PHE A 359 -6.84 -4.92 -1.78
C PHE A 359 -7.09 -3.63 -0.98
N ILE A 360 -7.53 -3.74 0.27
CA ILE A 360 -7.79 -2.58 1.14
C ILE A 360 -6.51 -1.77 1.34
N LEU A 361 -5.37 -2.41 1.61
CA LEU A 361 -4.09 -1.71 1.75
C LEU A 361 -3.67 -1.01 0.46
N SER A 362 -3.91 -1.62 -0.71
CA SER A 362 -3.68 -0.96 -2.00
C SER A 362 -4.50 0.32 -2.14
N ILE A 363 -5.79 0.27 -1.82
CA ILE A 363 -6.68 1.44 -1.87
C ILE A 363 -6.24 2.51 -0.86
N LEU A 364 -5.83 2.11 0.35
CA LEU A 364 -5.31 3.01 1.37
C LEU A 364 -4.07 3.77 0.87
N GLY A 365 -3.13 3.11 0.21
CA GLY A 365 -1.97 3.80 -0.37
C GLY A 365 -2.36 4.73 -1.52
N GLY A 366 -3.33 4.34 -2.36
CA GLY A 366 -3.87 5.23 -3.41
C GLY A 366 -4.53 6.49 -2.83
N ILE A 367 -5.45 6.34 -1.88
CA ILE A 367 -6.17 7.48 -1.28
C ILE A 367 -5.26 8.41 -0.47
N SER A 368 -4.12 7.90 0.05
CA SER A 368 -3.08 8.74 0.68
C SER A 368 -2.48 9.77 -0.25
N ILE A 369 -2.48 9.50 -1.55
CA ILE A 369 -1.98 10.40 -2.59
C ILE A 369 -3.14 11.20 -3.20
N GLY A 370 -4.28 10.54 -3.40
CA GLY A 370 -5.48 11.22 -3.85
C GLY A 370 -6.59 10.27 -4.28
N PHE A 371 -7.81 10.79 -4.28
CA PHE A 371 -9.01 10.03 -4.66
C PHE A 371 -8.91 9.38 -6.05
N PRO A 372 -8.37 10.03 -7.10
CA PRO A 372 -8.22 9.41 -8.42
C PRO A 372 -7.38 8.12 -8.41
N PHE A 373 -6.35 8.02 -7.57
CA PHE A 373 -5.52 6.81 -7.47
C PHE A 373 -6.29 5.64 -6.87
N ALA A 374 -7.09 5.89 -5.83
CA ALA A 374 -7.97 4.89 -5.25
C ALA A 374 -8.98 4.38 -6.30
N VAL A 375 -9.58 5.28 -7.08
CA VAL A 375 -10.51 4.91 -8.16
C VAL A 375 -9.83 4.04 -9.23
N LEU A 376 -8.62 4.39 -9.66
CA LEU A 376 -7.86 3.59 -10.63
C LEU A 376 -7.51 2.20 -10.10
N LEU A 377 -7.13 2.08 -8.83
CA LEU A 377 -6.85 0.78 -8.18
C LEU A 377 -8.10 -0.07 -7.99
N ILE A 378 -9.24 0.55 -7.65
CA ILE A 378 -10.55 -0.14 -7.62
C ILE A 378 -10.90 -0.64 -9.01
N THR A 379 -10.77 0.22 -10.03
CA THR A 379 -11.05 -0.13 -11.43
C THR A 379 -10.16 -1.28 -11.88
N TYR A 380 -8.86 -1.23 -11.56
CA TYR A 380 -7.92 -2.32 -11.82
C TYR A 380 -8.39 -3.63 -11.18
N GLN A 381 -8.81 -3.60 -9.92
CA GLN A 381 -9.27 -4.79 -9.22
C GLN A 381 -10.58 -5.35 -9.81
N VAL A 382 -11.51 -4.48 -10.21
CA VAL A 382 -12.75 -4.87 -10.91
C VAL A 382 -12.42 -5.57 -12.22
N VAL A 383 -11.53 -4.98 -13.03
CA VAL A 383 -11.05 -5.57 -14.30
C VAL A 383 -10.42 -6.95 -14.06
N ALA A 384 -9.56 -7.06 -13.04
CA ALA A 384 -8.91 -8.32 -12.67
C ALA A 384 -9.90 -9.39 -12.17
N TRP A 385 -10.94 -8.97 -11.44
CA TRP A 385 -12.02 -9.85 -10.98
C TRP A 385 -12.86 -10.33 -12.16
N VAL A 386 -13.34 -9.43 -13.03
CA VAL A 386 -14.12 -9.77 -14.24
C VAL A 386 -13.34 -10.72 -15.16
N TYR A 387 -12.01 -10.55 -15.24
CA TYR A 387 -11.14 -11.47 -15.96
C TYR A 387 -11.14 -12.89 -15.39
N SER A 388 -11.06 -13.05 -14.06
CA SER A 388 -10.79 -14.34 -13.41
C SER A 388 -12.03 -15.07 -12.85
N ALA A 389 -13.04 -14.34 -12.40
CA ALA A 389 -14.12 -14.85 -11.55
C ALA A 389 -15.45 -15.00 -12.29
N GLN A 390 -16.29 -15.92 -11.82
CA GLN A 390 -17.67 -16.09 -12.28
C GLN A 390 -18.55 -14.90 -11.86
N PRO A 391 -19.60 -14.54 -12.63
CA PRO A 391 -20.12 -15.25 -13.81
C PRO A 391 -19.41 -14.90 -15.13
N PHE A 392 -18.59 -13.86 -15.18
CA PHE A 392 -18.01 -13.38 -16.45
C PHE A 392 -16.83 -14.23 -16.93
N ARG A 393 -15.82 -14.42 -16.06
CA ARG A 393 -14.59 -15.19 -16.30
C ARG A 393 -14.04 -15.00 -17.72
N LEU A 394 -13.82 -13.73 -18.10
CA LEU A 394 -13.51 -13.33 -19.47
C LEU A 394 -12.20 -13.94 -20.00
N LYS A 395 -11.33 -14.46 -19.13
CA LYS A 395 -10.14 -15.22 -19.51
C LYS A 395 -10.41 -16.37 -20.49
N LYS A 396 -11.65 -16.86 -20.58
CA LYS A 396 -12.06 -17.92 -21.52
C LYS A 396 -11.99 -17.53 -22.99
N PHE A 397 -12.11 -16.23 -23.31
CA PHE A 397 -12.16 -15.74 -24.67
C PHE A 397 -10.84 -15.05 -25.02
N PRO A 398 -10.06 -15.52 -26.01
CA PRO A 398 -8.65 -15.16 -26.17
C PRO A 398 -8.42 -13.66 -26.39
N LEU A 399 -9.14 -13.07 -27.35
CA LEU A 399 -8.99 -11.65 -27.68
C LEU A 399 -9.51 -10.73 -26.56
N ILE A 400 -10.63 -11.10 -25.94
CA ILE A 400 -11.20 -10.35 -24.81
C ILE A 400 -10.26 -10.44 -23.60
N ALA A 401 -9.70 -11.63 -23.34
CA ALA A 401 -8.77 -11.87 -22.24
C ALA A 401 -7.52 -10.99 -22.37
N THR A 402 -6.92 -10.89 -23.55
CA THR A 402 -5.75 -10.04 -23.77
C THR A 402 -6.10 -8.56 -23.77
N PHE A 403 -7.26 -8.17 -24.32
CA PHE A 403 -7.76 -6.78 -24.25
C PHE A 403 -7.96 -6.31 -22.80
N ILE A 404 -8.67 -7.10 -22.00
CA ILE A 404 -8.92 -6.81 -20.57
C ILE A 404 -7.60 -6.78 -19.79
N SER A 405 -6.67 -7.69 -20.10
CA SER A 405 -5.32 -7.65 -19.50
C SER A 405 -4.56 -6.38 -19.90
N SER A 406 -4.67 -5.96 -21.16
CA SER A 406 -4.02 -4.75 -21.66
C SER A 406 -4.61 -3.48 -21.06
N PHE A 407 -5.92 -3.45 -20.86
CA PHE A 407 -6.61 -2.36 -20.17
C PHE A 407 -6.17 -2.28 -18.70
N ALA A 408 -6.05 -3.42 -18.01
CA ALA A 408 -5.50 -3.45 -16.65
C ALA A 408 -4.08 -2.86 -16.59
N LEU A 409 -3.22 -3.17 -17.57
CA LEU A 409 -1.88 -2.61 -17.65
C LEU A 409 -1.86 -1.11 -17.94
N LEU A 410 -2.78 -0.63 -18.77
CA LEU A 410 -2.96 0.79 -19.04
C LEU A 410 -3.34 1.57 -17.77
N LEU A 411 -4.18 1.01 -16.90
CA LEU A 411 -4.52 1.62 -15.61
C LEU A 411 -3.28 1.82 -14.71
N ILE A 412 -2.31 0.90 -14.77
CA ILE A 412 -1.05 1.03 -14.03
C ILE A 412 -0.18 2.17 -14.58
N LEU A 413 -0.15 2.33 -15.91
CA LEU A 413 0.49 3.47 -16.54
C LEU A 413 -0.19 4.78 -16.13
N PHE A 414 -1.52 4.80 -16.09
CA PHE A 414 -2.27 5.97 -15.63
C PHE A 414 -1.89 6.36 -14.19
N LEU A 415 -1.77 5.41 -13.26
CA LEU A 415 -1.32 5.70 -11.89
C LEU A 415 0.01 6.45 -11.87
N GLY A 416 0.98 6.05 -12.69
CA GLY A 416 2.27 6.74 -12.77
C GLY A 416 2.14 8.13 -13.38
N TYR A 417 1.37 8.24 -14.47
CA TYR A 417 1.18 9.50 -15.19
C TYR A 417 0.50 10.57 -14.33
N ILE A 418 -0.59 10.20 -13.65
CA ILE A 418 -1.40 11.16 -12.90
C ILE A 418 -0.68 11.70 -11.65
N LEU A 419 0.34 11.00 -11.14
CA LEU A 419 1.19 11.48 -10.05
C LEU A 419 1.94 12.77 -10.39
N MET A 420 2.28 12.96 -11.67
CA MET A 420 2.97 14.16 -12.14
C MET A 420 2.01 15.21 -12.73
N SER A 421 0.79 14.79 -13.09
CA SER A 421 -0.18 15.66 -13.75
C SER A 421 -0.80 16.70 -12.83
N ASP A 422 -1.16 17.84 -13.39
CA ASP A 422 -2.00 18.82 -12.70
C ASP A 422 -3.40 18.22 -12.42
N ASN A 423 -3.89 18.42 -11.19
CA ASN A 423 -5.18 17.90 -10.72
C ASN A 423 -5.35 16.37 -10.81
N GLN A 424 -4.25 15.62 -10.95
CA GLN A 424 -4.25 14.15 -10.95
C GLN A 424 -5.14 13.54 -12.05
N THR A 425 -5.06 14.08 -13.27
CA THR A 425 -5.86 13.65 -14.43
C THR A 425 -5.00 13.13 -15.59
N PHE A 426 -5.54 12.21 -16.38
CA PHE A 426 -4.90 11.72 -17.61
C PHE A 426 -5.39 12.46 -18.86
N HIS A 427 -6.09 13.60 -18.73
CA HIS A 427 -6.72 14.29 -19.86
C HIS A 427 -5.71 14.76 -20.93
N THR A 428 -4.50 15.12 -20.51
CA THR A 428 -3.44 15.57 -21.42
C THR A 428 -2.54 14.44 -21.92
N LEU A 429 -2.78 13.20 -21.50
CA LEU A 429 -2.07 12.04 -22.03
C LEU A 429 -2.51 11.82 -23.48
N SER A 430 -1.52 11.75 -24.38
CA SER A 430 -1.78 11.56 -25.81
C SER A 430 -2.63 10.31 -26.07
N PRO A 431 -3.79 10.43 -26.75
CA PRO A 431 -4.59 9.28 -27.15
C PRO A 431 -3.80 8.26 -27.96
N ARG A 432 -2.76 8.69 -28.69
CA ARG A 432 -1.89 7.78 -29.44
C ARG A 432 -1.15 6.80 -28.54
N ILE A 433 -0.68 7.25 -27.37
CA ILE A 433 -0.03 6.38 -26.36
C ILE A 433 -1.06 5.41 -25.78
N ILE A 434 -2.26 5.91 -25.47
CA ILE A 434 -3.36 5.09 -24.93
C ILE A 434 -3.71 3.96 -25.91
N PHE A 435 -3.97 4.30 -27.17
CA PHE A 435 -4.31 3.32 -28.21
C PHE A 435 -3.15 2.38 -28.51
N LEU A 436 -1.91 2.88 -28.58
CA LEU A 436 -0.72 2.04 -28.76
C LEU A 436 -0.64 0.98 -27.67
N MET A 437 -0.70 1.38 -26.40
CA MET A 437 -0.61 0.47 -25.26
C MET A 437 -1.73 -0.56 -25.27
N LEU A 438 -2.96 -0.14 -25.56
CA LEU A 438 -4.12 -1.02 -25.61
C LEU A 438 -4.02 -2.03 -26.75
N ILE A 439 -3.65 -1.60 -27.96
CA ILE A 439 -3.54 -2.46 -29.14
C ILE A 439 -2.37 -3.42 -28.99
N VAL A 440 -1.17 -2.91 -28.67
CA VAL A 440 0.05 -3.72 -28.53
C VAL A 440 -0.11 -4.77 -27.43
N GLY A 441 -0.65 -4.38 -26.26
CA GLY A 441 -0.91 -5.36 -25.21
C GLY A 441 -1.95 -6.39 -25.63
N THR A 442 -3.04 -5.99 -26.31
CA THR A 442 -4.06 -6.92 -26.79
C THR A 442 -3.49 -7.98 -27.74
N ILE A 443 -2.59 -7.59 -28.67
CA ILE A 443 -2.03 -8.53 -29.66
C ILE A 443 -0.81 -9.32 -29.15
N SER A 444 -0.10 -8.80 -28.14
CA SER A 444 1.15 -9.42 -27.64
C SER A 444 0.97 -10.28 -26.39
N LEU A 445 -0.01 -9.98 -25.52
CA LEU A 445 -0.11 -10.62 -24.20
C LEU A 445 -0.45 -12.11 -24.23
N SER A 446 -0.96 -12.62 -25.35
CA SER A 446 -1.21 -14.06 -25.55
C SER A 446 0.06 -14.92 -25.48
N ILE A 447 1.26 -14.30 -25.50
CA ILE A 447 2.53 -14.98 -25.20
C ILE A 447 2.52 -15.69 -23.84
N LYS A 448 1.75 -15.18 -22.86
CA LYS A 448 1.66 -15.77 -21.53
C LYS A 448 0.98 -17.15 -21.52
N ASP A 449 0.14 -17.42 -22.52
CA ASP A 449 -0.72 -18.62 -22.57
C ASP A 449 0.06 -19.88 -22.97
N PHE A 450 1.25 -19.74 -23.55
CA PHE A 450 2.11 -20.88 -23.93
C PHE A 450 2.56 -21.74 -22.75
N LYS A 451 2.58 -21.20 -21.53
CA LYS A 451 3.06 -21.93 -20.36
C LYS A 451 2.02 -22.95 -19.83
N ASP A 452 0.74 -22.76 -20.14
CA ASP A 452 -0.42 -23.42 -19.50
C ASP A 452 -1.35 -24.16 -20.49
N ILE A 453 -0.92 -24.42 -21.72
CA ILE A 453 -1.75 -25.02 -22.81
C ILE A 453 -2.57 -26.25 -22.34
N ALA A 454 -1.94 -27.19 -21.63
CA ALA A 454 -2.62 -28.41 -21.18
C ALA A 454 -3.67 -28.14 -20.08
N GLY A 455 -3.42 -27.18 -19.19
CA GLY A 455 -4.35 -26.76 -18.15
C GLY A 455 -5.54 -26.01 -18.74
N ASP A 456 -5.28 -25.06 -19.64
CA ASP A 456 -6.30 -24.28 -20.32
C ASP A 456 -7.25 -25.16 -21.13
N LYS A 457 -6.71 -26.16 -21.84
CA LYS A 457 -7.52 -27.12 -22.61
C LYS A 457 -8.47 -27.92 -21.72
N LYS A 458 -8.05 -28.28 -20.51
CA LYS A 458 -8.88 -29.06 -19.57
C LYS A 458 -10.05 -28.25 -19.00
N ASP A 459 -9.89 -26.94 -18.85
CA ASP A 459 -10.92 -26.03 -18.28
C ASP A 459 -11.74 -25.28 -19.35
N ASN A 460 -11.67 -25.72 -20.61
CA ASN A 460 -12.35 -25.07 -21.74
C ASN A 460 -12.00 -23.58 -21.88
N ILE A 461 -10.74 -23.21 -21.64
CA ILE A 461 -10.21 -21.87 -21.89
C ILE A 461 -9.66 -21.85 -23.31
N TRP A 462 -10.21 -20.98 -24.16
CA TRP A 462 -9.92 -20.99 -25.60
C TRP A 462 -8.74 -20.09 -25.96
N THR A 463 -7.58 -20.30 -25.32
CA THR A 463 -6.37 -19.53 -25.66
C THR A 463 -5.90 -19.84 -27.09
N ILE A 464 -5.13 -18.92 -27.71
CA ILE A 464 -4.60 -19.11 -29.08
C ILE A 464 -3.85 -20.46 -29.21
N PRO A 465 -2.98 -20.86 -28.26
CA PRO A 465 -2.34 -22.18 -28.29
C PRO A 465 -3.29 -23.37 -28.20
N VAL A 466 -4.42 -23.24 -27.50
CA VAL A 466 -5.43 -24.30 -27.40
C VAL A 466 -6.23 -24.46 -28.70
N ILE A 467 -6.60 -23.35 -29.34
CA ILE A 467 -7.39 -23.36 -30.58
C ILE A 467 -6.57 -23.86 -31.77
N PHE A 468 -5.36 -23.31 -31.97
CA PHE A 468 -4.59 -23.53 -33.20
C PHE A 468 -3.46 -24.56 -33.05
N GLY A 469 -3.21 -25.02 -31.83
CA GLY A 469 -2.04 -25.83 -31.48
C GLY A 469 -0.75 -25.00 -31.41
N GLU A 470 0.24 -25.50 -30.68
CA GLU A 470 1.46 -24.74 -30.33
C GLU A 470 2.17 -24.16 -31.56
N LYS A 471 2.41 -24.96 -32.60
CA LYS A 471 3.20 -24.54 -33.78
C LYS A 471 2.56 -23.35 -34.52
N LYS A 472 1.25 -23.41 -34.78
CA LYS A 472 0.54 -22.30 -35.45
C LYS A 472 0.37 -21.12 -34.52
N ALA A 473 0.07 -21.36 -33.24
CA ALA A 473 -0.06 -20.30 -32.25
C ALA A 473 1.23 -19.50 -32.10
N ARG A 474 2.40 -20.14 -32.11
CA ARG A 474 3.69 -19.44 -32.08
C ARG A 474 3.84 -18.47 -33.23
N LEU A 475 3.47 -18.86 -34.45
CA LEU A 475 3.51 -17.96 -35.62
C LEU A 475 2.52 -16.80 -35.48
N ILE A 476 1.30 -17.06 -35.01
CA ILE A 476 0.28 -16.01 -34.80
C ILE A 476 0.78 -14.98 -33.77
N VAL A 477 1.23 -15.45 -32.60
CA VAL A 477 1.70 -14.57 -31.52
C VAL A 477 3.00 -13.86 -31.89
N ALA A 478 3.94 -14.54 -32.56
CA ALA A 478 5.15 -13.93 -33.08
C ALA A 478 4.83 -12.79 -34.06
N SER A 479 3.87 -13.00 -34.97
CA SER A 479 3.43 -11.99 -35.92
C SER A 479 2.78 -10.80 -35.22
N GLY A 480 1.92 -11.02 -34.23
CA GLY A 480 1.30 -9.96 -33.43
C GLY A 480 2.33 -9.13 -32.67
N ILE A 481 3.35 -9.77 -32.09
CA ILE A 481 4.47 -9.07 -31.44
C ILE A 481 5.24 -8.25 -32.47
N PHE A 482 5.60 -8.81 -33.64
CA PHE A 482 6.27 -8.03 -34.69
C PHE A 482 5.45 -6.81 -35.13
N ILE A 483 4.15 -6.99 -35.37
CA ILE A 483 3.23 -5.90 -35.69
C ILE A 483 3.22 -4.84 -34.59
N SER A 484 3.36 -5.22 -33.32
CA SER A 484 3.44 -4.26 -32.21
C SER A 484 4.64 -3.33 -32.30
N PHE A 485 5.83 -3.87 -32.65
CA PHE A 485 7.03 -3.05 -32.86
C PHE A 485 6.86 -2.10 -34.04
N ILE A 486 6.19 -2.53 -35.11
CA ILE A 486 5.92 -1.67 -36.25
C ILE A 486 4.87 -0.61 -35.91
N ALA A 487 3.83 -0.99 -35.16
CA ALA A 487 2.78 -0.08 -34.72
C ALA A 487 3.34 1.07 -33.87
N SER A 488 4.32 0.83 -32.99
CA SER A 488 4.92 1.90 -32.19
C SER A 488 5.55 3.00 -33.04
N VAL A 489 6.12 2.68 -34.21
CA VAL A 489 6.67 3.68 -35.15
C VAL A 489 5.58 4.66 -35.59
N PHE A 490 4.41 4.15 -35.98
CA PHE A 490 3.32 4.94 -36.53
C PHE A 490 2.51 5.67 -35.45
N PHE A 491 2.19 5.00 -34.33
CA PHE A 491 1.47 5.62 -33.23
C PHE A 491 2.28 6.72 -32.55
N LEU A 492 3.59 6.52 -32.38
CA LEU A 492 4.47 7.56 -31.82
C LEU A 492 4.87 8.60 -32.87
N ASN A 493 4.58 8.34 -34.15
CA ASN A 493 4.91 9.21 -35.27
C ASN A 493 6.40 9.54 -35.34
N GLU A 494 7.25 8.53 -35.19
CA GLU A 494 8.71 8.67 -35.17
C GLU A 494 9.39 7.63 -36.07
N LEU A 495 9.71 8.03 -37.30
CA LEU A 495 10.27 7.16 -38.33
C LEU A 495 11.69 6.67 -38.02
N LYS A 496 12.45 7.37 -37.16
CA LYS A 496 13.78 6.89 -36.72
C LYS A 496 13.70 5.55 -35.99
N LEU A 497 12.55 5.21 -35.44
CA LEU A 497 12.31 3.92 -34.79
C LEU A 497 12.17 2.76 -35.79
N PHE A 498 11.95 3.02 -37.09
CA PHE A 498 11.57 1.99 -38.06
C PHE A 498 12.59 0.84 -38.15
N TRP A 499 13.88 1.15 -38.34
CA TRP A 499 14.91 0.11 -38.46
C TRP A 499 15.13 -0.67 -37.17
N TRP A 500 15.04 0.02 -36.02
CA TRP A 500 15.11 -0.62 -34.70
C TRP A 500 13.91 -1.53 -34.43
N ALA A 501 12.71 -1.07 -34.78
CA ALA A 501 11.48 -1.83 -34.69
C ALA A 501 11.52 -3.08 -35.56
N MET A 502 12.00 -2.94 -36.80
CA MET A 502 12.16 -4.07 -37.73
C MET A 502 13.17 -5.09 -37.20
N PHE A 503 14.35 -4.63 -36.75
CA PHE A 503 15.40 -5.51 -36.26
C PHE A 503 15.00 -6.23 -34.96
N LEU A 504 14.62 -5.48 -33.92
CA LEU A 504 14.27 -6.05 -32.62
C LEU A 504 12.93 -6.79 -32.68
N GLY A 505 11.96 -6.29 -33.42
CA GLY A 505 10.72 -7.00 -33.69
C GLY A 505 10.96 -8.31 -34.42
N GLY A 506 11.87 -8.34 -35.40
CA GLY A 506 12.28 -9.55 -36.11
C GLY A 506 12.94 -10.56 -35.17
N LEU A 507 13.82 -10.12 -34.27
CA LEU A 507 14.40 -10.98 -33.24
C LEU A 507 13.33 -11.54 -32.28
N ALA A 508 12.35 -10.72 -31.88
CA ALA A 508 11.25 -11.16 -31.03
C ALA A 508 10.38 -12.21 -31.75
N PHE A 509 10.06 -11.98 -33.03
CA PHE A 509 9.35 -12.92 -33.88
C PHE A 509 10.06 -14.27 -33.92
N LEU A 510 11.36 -14.27 -34.26
CA LEU A 510 12.15 -15.49 -34.36
C LEU A 510 12.24 -16.24 -33.02
N SER A 511 12.35 -15.50 -31.91
CA SER A 511 12.38 -16.07 -30.56
C SER A 511 11.08 -16.82 -30.24
N VAL A 512 9.92 -16.24 -30.56
CA VAL A 512 8.61 -16.85 -30.30
C VAL A 512 8.32 -18.01 -31.26
N ALA A 513 8.62 -17.82 -32.56
CA ALA A 513 8.40 -18.81 -33.61
C ALA A 513 9.29 -20.07 -33.45
N SER A 514 10.46 -19.94 -32.81
CA SER A 514 11.41 -21.03 -32.64
C SER A 514 10.90 -22.14 -31.72
N LEU A 515 10.69 -23.33 -32.29
CA LEU A 515 10.35 -24.55 -31.55
C LEU A 515 11.48 -25.04 -30.63
N LYS A 516 12.70 -24.49 -30.74
CA LYS A 516 13.82 -24.84 -29.85
C LYS A 516 13.64 -24.28 -28.45
N ILE A 517 12.90 -23.19 -28.29
CA ILE A 517 12.64 -22.56 -27.00
C ILE A 517 11.41 -23.21 -26.37
N LYS A 518 11.55 -23.76 -25.16
CA LYS A 518 10.41 -24.37 -24.43
C LYS A 518 9.28 -23.33 -24.22
N PRO A 519 8.00 -23.71 -24.35
CA PRO A 519 6.85 -22.79 -24.20
C PRO A 519 6.90 -21.91 -22.95
N ARG A 520 7.28 -22.50 -21.82
CA ARG A 520 7.40 -21.80 -20.51
C ARG A 520 8.50 -20.74 -20.46
N LEU A 521 9.46 -20.78 -21.39
CA LEU A 521 10.63 -19.89 -21.41
C LEU A 521 10.52 -18.78 -22.47
N ILE A 522 9.54 -18.84 -23.38
CA ILE A 522 9.40 -17.88 -24.51
C ILE A 522 9.30 -16.42 -24.01
N PHE A 523 8.69 -16.20 -22.85
CA PHE A 523 8.48 -14.87 -22.30
C PHE A 523 9.78 -14.10 -22.02
N TRP A 524 10.82 -14.76 -21.50
CA TRP A 524 12.07 -14.11 -21.07
C TRP A 524 12.88 -13.44 -22.19
N PRO A 525 13.19 -14.09 -23.34
CA PRO A 525 13.90 -13.43 -24.42
C PRO A 525 13.10 -12.26 -24.99
N VAL A 526 11.78 -12.39 -25.11
CA VAL A 526 10.91 -11.30 -25.59
C VAL A 526 10.93 -10.11 -24.63
N LEU A 527 10.86 -10.35 -23.32
CA LEU A 527 10.97 -9.29 -22.32
C LEU A 527 12.31 -8.55 -22.43
N GLY A 528 13.42 -9.26 -22.61
CA GLY A 528 14.75 -8.67 -22.82
C GLY A 528 14.81 -7.80 -24.08
N ILE A 529 14.23 -8.26 -25.19
CA ILE A 529 14.18 -7.51 -26.45
C ILE A 529 13.31 -6.25 -26.30
N ILE A 530 12.14 -6.36 -25.66
CA ILE A 530 11.26 -5.21 -25.38
C ILE A 530 11.99 -4.19 -24.50
N PHE A 531 12.73 -4.64 -23.48
CA PHE A 531 13.52 -3.75 -22.63
C PHE A 531 14.56 -2.96 -23.43
N VAL A 532 15.34 -3.64 -24.29
CA VAL A 532 16.32 -2.98 -25.17
C VAL A 532 15.64 -1.99 -26.12
N TYR A 533 14.52 -2.37 -26.74
CA TYR A 533 13.76 -1.47 -27.62
C TYR A 533 13.20 -0.26 -26.86
N GLY A 534 12.76 -0.45 -25.61
CA GLY A 534 12.36 0.64 -24.72
C GLY A 534 13.49 1.64 -24.49
N LEU A 535 14.73 1.18 -24.26
CA LEU A 535 15.89 2.07 -24.13
C LEU A 535 16.17 2.85 -25.43
N VAL A 536 16.03 2.20 -26.59
CA VAL A 536 16.15 2.86 -27.90
C VAL A 536 15.07 3.91 -28.10
N MET A 537 13.82 3.58 -27.76
CA MET A 537 12.70 4.52 -27.80
C MET A 537 12.96 5.73 -26.92
N VAL A 538 13.41 5.51 -25.67
CA VAL A 538 13.75 6.60 -24.76
C VAL A 538 14.85 7.49 -25.36
N LYS A 539 15.91 6.87 -25.91
CA LYS A 539 16.99 7.62 -26.53
C LYS A 539 16.52 8.47 -27.72
N ILE A 540 15.68 7.94 -28.60
CA ILE A 540 15.28 8.63 -29.84
C ILE A 540 14.18 9.68 -29.60
N LEU A 541 13.26 9.41 -28.67
CA LEU A 541 12.12 10.29 -28.42
C LEU A 541 12.45 11.47 -27.51
N PHE A 542 13.48 11.33 -26.67
CA PHE A 542 13.80 12.32 -25.62
C PHE A 542 15.21 12.92 -25.71
N PHE A 543 16.11 12.37 -26.53
CA PHE A 543 17.49 12.85 -26.73
C PHE A 543 17.85 12.92 -28.22
#